data_AF-A0AAV9J2P7-F1
#
_entry.id   AF-A0AAV9J2P7-F1
#
_cell.length_a   1.000
_cell.length_b   1.000
_cell.length_c   1.000
_cell.angle_alpha   90.00
_cell.angle_beta   90.00
_cell.angle_gamma   90.00
#
_symmetry.space_group_name_H-M   'P 1'
#
loop_
_entity.id
_entity.type
_entity.pdbx_description
1 polymer ?
#
loop_
_entity_poly.entity_id
_entity_poly.type
_entity_poly.pdbx_seq_one_letter_code
_entity_poly.pdbx_strand_id
1 'polypeptide(L)'
;MRLATIFRRPLLLILLLLGVLRVGAAATSSGTSVALTDETFDAHVCSQPLALIKFIAPWCGHCKRMKADWDAAAKALAGRDGVLLAEVDATTETKLRDRYGVRGFPTIKLFVSGEPVADYNGDRSTASLVSFVERQLSPPVHEVRTAAAAERWTQAEAASAPRVVLALTDSKLDAAKRSALRTTLEGVARQLRETLTNVTFLVAEQAEVLKALGADASADGTAVLVLRAADDVAAGRERIARLPLDTVALGKAGKKAAAMKPELERLADQVTQFVRRQAAPLVGEISQATASLYEELGKPLFILFDPSPAAPEPRGRQLMRQLAAKYHERLSFVMADDAALGQFRKYVGCSGSKRFALHVLGQDVNFAYDGEEDEPAMAAFLEQYLSGELKPTLRSEEPPADNTGAVRVVVGKTWESIVMDPGKDVLVEQYAPWCGHCRKLEPAYEELARQLAHVPTLVIAKMDATVNDAPGEHKARGFPTILFFPAGADKKAVRYEGDRSVADMAAFLRKHATHKFTIGGGGDGASAAGAKDEL
;
A
#
# COMPACT_ATOMS: atom_id res chain seq x y z
N MET A 1 -73.51 58.07 13.00
CA MET A 1 -72.28 57.96 13.82
C MET A 1 -71.78 56.53 13.72
N ARG A 2 -70.58 56.33 13.13
CA ARG A 2 -69.61 55.18 13.21
C ARG A 2 -70.14 53.73 13.40
N LEU A 3 -69.62 52.66 12.79
CA LEU A 3 -68.82 52.33 11.59
C LEU A 3 -68.62 50.79 11.67
N ALA A 4 -68.85 50.04 10.58
CA ALA A 4 -68.36 48.68 10.24
C ALA A 4 -68.51 47.51 11.27
N THR A 5 -68.76 46.24 10.92
CA THR A 5 -67.85 45.38 10.14
C THR A 5 -68.51 44.00 9.88
N ILE A 6 -68.64 43.65 8.59
CA ILE A 6 -68.37 42.38 7.89
C ILE A 6 -69.10 41.06 8.28
N PHE A 7 -69.72 40.51 7.24
CA PHE A 7 -70.49 39.27 7.09
C PHE A 7 -69.76 37.96 7.47
N ARG A 8 -70.49 37.06 8.14
CA ARG A 8 -70.18 35.62 8.29
C ARG A 8 -70.75 34.84 7.10
N ARG A 9 -69.92 34.06 6.40
CA ARG A 9 -70.32 32.84 5.65
C ARG A 9 -69.20 31.79 5.74
N PRO A 10 -69.52 30.49 5.93
CA PRO A 10 -68.54 29.45 6.18
C PRO A 10 -67.96 28.92 4.87
N LEU A 11 -66.63 28.72 4.83
CA LEU A 11 -65.96 28.00 3.74
C LEU A 11 -65.74 26.55 4.19
N LEU A 12 -66.30 25.63 3.40
CA LEU A 12 -66.10 24.19 3.44
C LEU A 12 -64.60 23.89 3.22
N LEU A 13 -63.90 23.34 4.21
CA LEU A 13 -62.56 22.78 4.00
C LEU A 13 -62.67 21.25 3.99
N ILE A 14 -62.49 20.67 2.81
CA ILE A 14 -62.40 19.24 2.57
C ILE A 14 -61.08 18.74 3.17
N LEU A 15 -61.18 17.97 4.26
CA LEU A 15 -60.08 17.25 4.89
C LEU A 15 -59.86 15.94 4.13
N LEU A 16 -58.95 15.95 3.16
CA LEU A 16 -58.51 14.75 2.45
C LEU A 16 -57.43 14.06 3.30
N LEU A 17 -57.86 13.18 4.20
CA LEU A 17 -57.02 12.26 4.97
C LEU A 17 -56.45 11.19 4.01
N LEU A 18 -55.35 11.52 3.32
CA LEU A 18 -54.46 10.51 2.75
C LEU A 18 -53.53 10.04 3.87
N GLY A 19 -53.96 9.01 4.59
CA GLY A 19 -53.10 8.23 5.45
C GLY A 19 -52.03 7.56 4.59
N VAL A 20 -50.85 8.18 4.48
CA VAL A 20 -49.66 7.48 4.05
C VAL A 20 -49.25 6.58 5.21
N LEU A 21 -49.62 5.31 5.11
CA LEU A 21 -49.05 4.26 5.93
C LEU A 21 -47.53 4.29 5.67
N ARG A 22 -46.76 4.88 6.59
CA ARG A 22 -45.32 4.63 6.65
C ARG A 22 -45.15 3.17 7.00
N VAL A 23 -45.03 2.32 5.99
CA VAL A 23 -44.37 1.02 6.14
C VAL A 23 -42.91 1.34 6.37
N GLY A 24 -42.57 1.66 7.62
CA GLY A 24 -41.22 1.47 8.12
C GLY A 24 -41.00 -0.03 8.18
N ALA A 25 -40.57 -0.63 7.07
CA ALA A 25 -39.88 -1.90 7.15
C ALA A 25 -38.56 -1.63 7.87
N ALA A 26 -38.59 -1.75 9.20
CA ALA A 26 -37.37 -1.97 9.95
C ALA A 26 -36.76 -3.24 9.34
N ALA A 27 -35.65 -3.07 8.63
CA ALA A 27 -34.89 -4.18 8.11
C ALA A 27 -34.44 -5.02 9.30
N THR A 28 -35.16 -6.10 9.57
CA THR A 28 -34.77 -7.12 10.53
C THR A 28 -33.45 -7.69 10.04
N SER A 29 -32.39 -7.49 10.82
CA SER A 29 -31.02 -7.90 10.52
C SER A 29 -30.93 -9.43 10.47
N SER A 30 -30.98 -9.99 9.26
CA SER A 30 -30.94 -11.42 8.99
C SER A 30 -29.54 -12.05 9.13
N GLY A 31 -28.65 -11.46 9.94
CA GLY A 31 -27.30 -11.98 10.18
C GLY A 31 -26.43 -12.16 8.93
N THR A 32 -26.82 -11.57 7.80
CA THR A 32 -26.10 -11.62 6.50
C THR A 32 -25.97 -10.18 5.98
N SER A 33 -24.89 -9.84 5.28
CA SER A 33 -24.70 -8.49 4.76
C SER A 33 -25.78 -8.13 3.73
N VAL A 34 -26.28 -6.89 3.79
CA VAL A 34 -27.33 -6.40 2.90
C VAL A 34 -26.75 -6.14 1.51
N ALA A 35 -27.36 -6.67 0.44
CA ALA A 35 -27.01 -6.32 -0.93
C ALA A 35 -27.67 -4.98 -1.31
N LEU A 36 -26.86 -4.02 -1.74
CA LEU A 36 -27.29 -2.69 -2.16
C LEU A 36 -27.17 -2.54 -3.68
N THR A 37 -28.08 -1.75 -4.24
CA THR A 37 -28.20 -1.43 -5.67
C THR A 37 -28.04 0.07 -5.87
N ASP A 38 -27.86 0.51 -7.12
CA ASP A 38 -27.84 1.93 -7.49
C ASP A 38 -29.07 2.69 -6.93
N GLU A 39 -30.24 2.04 -6.79
CA GLU A 39 -31.47 2.67 -6.28
C GLU A 39 -31.58 2.65 -4.75
N THR A 40 -31.09 1.62 -4.09
CA THR A 40 -31.31 1.41 -2.64
C THR A 40 -30.18 1.94 -1.77
N PHE A 41 -29.02 2.25 -2.36
CA PHE A 41 -27.80 2.59 -1.65
C PHE A 41 -27.95 3.78 -0.71
N ASP A 42 -28.30 4.97 -1.25
CA ASP A 42 -28.31 6.21 -0.46
C ASP A 42 -29.30 6.12 0.70
N ALA A 43 -30.45 5.49 0.50
CA ALA A 43 -31.45 5.32 1.55
C ALA A 43 -30.92 4.49 2.73
N HIS A 44 -30.19 3.40 2.45
CA HIS A 44 -29.63 2.54 3.50
C HIS A 44 -28.43 3.18 4.18
N VAL A 45 -27.49 3.72 3.39
CA VAL A 45 -26.23 4.27 3.91
C VAL A 45 -26.48 5.54 4.72
N CYS A 46 -27.43 6.40 4.32
CA CYS A 46 -27.81 7.58 5.09
C CYS A 46 -28.68 7.27 6.31
N SER A 47 -29.25 6.07 6.41
CA SER A 47 -30.10 5.68 7.56
C SER A 47 -29.31 5.30 8.81
N GLN A 48 -28.02 4.99 8.66
CA GLN A 48 -27.15 4.60 9.76
C GLN A 48 -26.00 5.61 9.93
N PRO A 49 -25.61 5.96 11.16
CA PRO A 49 -24.43 6.77 11.44
C PRO A 49 -23.15 6.22 10.81
N LEU A 50 -23.04 4.89 10.71
CA LEU A 50 -21.87 4.22 10.16
C LEU A 50 -22.29 3.10 9.21
N ALA A 51 -21.67 3.06 8.02
CA ALA A 51 -21.80 1.93 7.11
C ALA A 51 -20.45 1.48 6.57
N LEU A 52 -20.21 0.16 6.55
CA LEU A 52 -19.07 -0.45 5.91
C LEU A 52 -19.55 -1.22 4.67
N ILE A 53 -19.15 -0.74 3.50
CA ILE A 53 -19.65 -1.23 2.21
C ILE A 53 -18.54 -1.97 1.47
N LYS A 54 -18.79 -3.22 1.09
CA LYS A 54 -17.89 -4.04 0.28
C LYS A 54 -18.35 -4.07 -1.18
N PHE A 55 -17.57 -3.47 -2.07
CA PHE A 55 -17.75 -3.57 -3.51
C PHE A 55 -17.05 -4.83 -4.05
N ILE A 56 -17.79 -5.68 -4.76
CA ILE A 56 -17.31 -6.99 -5.22
C ILE A 56 -17.53 -7.21 -6.71
N ALA A 57 -16.91 -8.27 -7.22
CA ALA A 57 -17.28 -8.92 -8.47
C ALA A 57 -17.48 -10.43 -8.24
N PRO A 58 -18.53 -11.07 -8.78
CA PRO A 58 -18.84 -12.48 -8.50
C PRO A 58 -17.73 -13.46 -8.90
N TRP A 59 -16.94 -13.12 -9.90
CA TRP A 59 -15.84 -13.94 -10.40
C TRP A 59 -14.51 -13.72 -9.66
N CYS A 60 -14.41 -12.71 -8.79
CA CYS A 60 -13.16 -12.37 -8.10
C CYS A 60 -12.81 -13.40 -7.01
N GLY A 61 -11.63 -14.03 -7.15
CA GLY A 61 -11.12 -15.01 -6.17
C GLY A 61 -10.93 -14.43 -4.77
N HIS A 62 -10.48 -13.17 -4.64
CA HIS A 62 -10.36 -12.48 -3.34
C HIS A 62 -11.71 -12.27 -2.67
N CYS A 63 -12.74 -11.87 -3.42
CA CYS A 63 -14.10 -11.70 -2.90
C CYS A 63 -14.67 -13.04 -2.40
N LYS A 64 -14.49 -14.12 -3.16
CA LYS A 64 -14.93 -15.46 -2.78
C LYS A 64 -14.28 -15.93 -1.49
N ARG A 65 -12.96 -15.74 -1.33
CA ARG A 65 -12.23 -16.09 -0.10
C ARG A 65 -12.69 -15.30 1.11
N MET A 66 -13.00 -14.01 0.93
CA MET A 66 -13.44 -13.12 2.01
C MET A 66 -14.89 -13.34 2.45
N LYS A 67 -15.73 -14.01 1.64
CA LYS A 67 -17.17 -14.08 1.88
C LYS A 67 -17.54 -14.57 3.29
N ALA A 68 -16.91 -15.66 3.74
CA ALA A 68 -17.20 -16.23 5.05
C ALA A 68 -16.88 -15.25 6.20
N ASP A 69 -15.72 -14.58 6.12
CA ASP A 69 -15.33 -13.58 7.11
C ASP A 69 -16.23 -12.35 7.12
N TRP A 70 -16.66 -11.90 5.93
CA TRP A 70 -17.58 -10.77 5.81
C TRP A 70 -18.95 -11.08 6.40
N ASP A 71 -19.51 -12.26 6.10
CA ASP A 71 -20.81 -12.70 6.61
C ASP A 71 -20.74 -12.88 8.15
N ALA A 72 -19.64 -13.41 8.67
CA ALA A 72 -19.41 -13.53 10.11
C ALA A 72 -19.28 -12.15 10.79
N ALA A 73 -18.58 -11.19 10.18
CA ALA A 73 -18.48 -9.83 10.70
C ALA A 73 -19.85 -9.11 10.69
N ALA A 74 -20.63 -9.26 9.61
CA ALA A 74 -21.99 -8.73 9.52
C ALA A 74 -22.89 -9.31 10.62
N LYS A 75 -22.79 -10.61 10.89
CA LYS A 75 -23.51 -11.26 11.99
C LYS A 75 -23.07 -10.73 13.35
N ALA A 76 -21.78 -10.57 13.60
CA ALA A 76 -21.24 -10.06 14.85
C ALA A 76 -21.68 -8.61 15.13
N LEU A 77 -21.84 -7.80 14.08
CA LEU A 77 -22.21 -6.39 14.18
C LEU A 77 -23.72 -6.12 14.06
N ALA A 78 -24.53 -7.11 13.67
CA ALA A 78 -25.97 -6.97 13.44
C ALA A 78 -26.79 -6.46 14.64
N GLY A 79 -26.26 -6.59 15.86
CA GLY A 79 -26.87 -6.09 17.10
C GLY A 79 -26.31 -4.76 17.59
N ARG A 80 -25.40 -4.12 16.84
CA ARG A 80 -24.83 -2.82 17.20
C ARG A 80 -25.67 -1.71 16.59
N ASP A 81 -26.25 -0.88 17.45
CA ASP A 81 -27.01 0.27 17.01
C ASP A 81 -26.15 1.20 16.15
N GLY A 82 -26.71 1.64 15.02
CA GLY A 82 -26.08 2.62 14.16
C GLY A 82 -25.03 2.09 13.18
N VAL A 83 -24.96 0.77 12.96
CA VAL A 83 -23.99 0.12 12.07
C VAL A 83 -24.69 -0.63 10.93
N LEU A 84 -24.27 -0.35 9.69
CA LEU A 84 -24.63 -1.12 8.49
C LEU A 84 -23.41 -1.84 7.91
N LEU A 85 -23.49 -3.16 7.74
CA LEU A 85 -22.56 -3.91 6.87
C LEU A 85 -23.30 -4.38 5.62
N ALA A 86 -22.81 -3.96 4.46
CA ALA A 86 -23.48 -4.19 3.19
C ALA A 86 -22.50 -4.43 2.04
N GLU A 87 -23.00 -4.98 0.94
CA GLU A 87 -22.21 -5.27 -0.25
C GLU A 87 -22.89 -4.74 -1.52
N VAL A 88 -22.07 -4.44 -2.53
CA VAL A 88 -22.51 -3.97 -3.84
C VAL A 88 -21.79 -4.81 -4.90
N ASP A 89 -22.54 -5.41 -5.82
CA ASP A 89 -21.95 -6.02 -7.02
C ASP A 89 -21.61 -4.90 -8.02
N ALA A 90 -20.35 -4.51 -8.05
CA ALA A 90 -19.88 -3.41 -8.89
C ALA A 90 -19.71 -3.81 -10.37
N THR A 91 -20.03 -5.06 -10.73
CA THR A 91 -20.14 -5.49 -12.13
C THR A 91 -21.51 -5.14 -12.72
N THR A 92 -22.55 -5.05 -11.90
CA THR A 92 -23.90 -4.65 -12.31
C THR A 92 -24.20 -3.20 -11.93
N GLU A 93 -23.84 -2.79 -10.72
CA GLU A 93 -24.09 -1.46 -10.17
C GLU A 93 -23.01 -0.45 -10.60
N THR A 94 -22.94 -0.18 -11.91
CA THR A 94 -21.84 0.58 -12.51
C THR A 94 -21.83 2.05 -12.08
N LYS A 95 -22.99 2.65 -11.76
CA LYS A 95 -23.02 4.05 -11.30
C LYS A 95 -22.36 4.16 -9.93
N LEU A 96 -22.65 3.24 -9.00
CA LEU A 96 -21.97 3.20 -7.71
C LEU A 96 -20.47 2.91 -7.86
N ARG A 97 -20.08 1.97 -8.74
CA ARG A 97 -18.66 1.70 -9.06
C ARG A 97 -17.94 2.98 -9.47
N ASP A 98 -18.52 3.71 -10.42
CA ASP A 98 -17.90 4.91 -10.99
C ASP A 98 -17.95 6.09 -9.99
N ARG A 99 -19.08 6.29 -9.29
CA ARG A 99 -19.27 7.32 -8.25
C ARG A 99 -18.22 7.24 -7.15
N TYR A 100 -17.85 6.02 -6.74
CA TYR A 100 -16.89 5.79 -5.67
C TYR A 100 -15.50 5.34 -6.16
N GLY A 101 -15.25 5.39 -7.47
CA GLY A 101 -13.92 5.13 -8.05
C GLY A 101 -13.39 3.71 -7.81
N VAL A 102 -14.26 2.70 -7.81
CA VAL A 102 -13.87 1.31 -7.54
C VAL A 102 -13.16 0.74 -8.77
N ARG A 103 -11.83 0.54 -8.64
CA ARG A 103 -10.95 0.05 -9.72
C ARG A 103 -10.45 -1.39 -9.54
N GLY A 104 -10.75 -2.01 -8.40
CA GLY A 104 -10.33 -3.38 -8.09
C GLY A 104 -11.29 -4.02 -7.11
N PHE A 105 -11.16 -5.34 -6.90
CA PHE A 105 -12.08 -6.09 -6.04
C PHE A 105 -11.35 -7.04 -5.08
N PRO A 106 -11.84 -7.18 -3.83
CA PRO A 106 -12.85 -6.32 -3.20
C PRO A 106 -12.25 -4.94 -2.88
N THR A 107 -13.09 -3.91 -2.95
CA THR A 107 -12.82 -2.58 -2.35
C THR A 107 -13.82 -2.37 -1.24
N ILE A 108 -13.35 -1.99 -0.05
CA ILE A 108 -14.21 -1.81 1.13
C ILE A 108 -14.11 -0.34 1.54
N LYS A 109 -15.26 0.32 1.70
CA LYS A 109 -15.34 1.74 2.00
C LYS A 109 -16.16 1.99 3.26
N LEU A 110 -15.66 2.86 4.12
CA LEU A 110 -16.34 3.35 5.30
C LEU A 110 -17.12 4.62 4.94
N PHE A 111 -18.38 4.63 5.35
CA PHE A 111 -19.27 5.76 5.28
C PHE A 111 -19.64 6.21 6.68
N VAL A 112 -19.65 7.52 6.91
CA VAL A 112 -20.13 8.13 8.15
C VAL A 112 -21.20 9.14 7.77
N SER A 113 -22.41 8.93 8.29
CA SER A 113 -23.57 9.77 7.99
C SER A 113 -23.83 9.97 6.49
N GLY A 114 -23.71 8.91 5.69
CA GLY A 114 -23.92 8.97 4.24
C GLY A 114 -22.68 9.31 3.40
N GLU A 115 -21.64 9.89 4.00
CA GLU A 115 -20.46 10.36 3.28
C GLU A 115 -19.31 9.34 3.32
N PRO A 116 -18.64 9.06 2.19
CA PRO A 116 -17.45 8.21 2.18
C PRO A 116 -16.29 8.93 2.87
N VAL A 117 -15.73 8.33 3.93
CA VAL A 117 -14.67 8.98 4.73
C VAL A 117 -13.33 8.26 4.68
N ALA A 118 -13.30 6.95 4.37
CA ALA A 118 -12.07 6.18 4.29
C ALA A 118 -12.25 4.88 3.50
N ASP A 119 -11.16 4.37 2.94
CA ASP A 119 -11.07 2.99 2.44
C ASP A 119 -10.53 2.08 3.56
N TYR A 120 -11.07 0.87 3.66
CA TYR A 120 -10.55 -0.14 4.57
C TYR A 120 -9.45 -0.97 3.88
N ASN A 121 -8.24 -0.83 4.40
CA ASN A 121 -7.03 -1.48 3.88
C ASN A 121 -6.43 -2.50 4.88
N GLY A 122 -7.18 -2.88 5.90
CA GLY A 122 -6.79 -3.92 6.85
C GLY A 122 -6.92 -5.33 6.27
N ASP A 123 -6.47 -6.32 7.04
CA ASP A 123 -6.66 -7.73 6.69
C ASP A 123 -8.16 -8.08 6.65
N ARG A 124 -8.54 -9.06 5.83
CA ARG A 124 -9.95 -9.30 5.53
C ARG A 124 -10.61 -10.31 6.48
N SER A 125 -10.02 -10.54 7.65
CA SER A 125 -10.56 -11.47 8.65
C SER A 125 -11.76 -10.89 9.39
N THR A 126 -12.60 -11.77 9.92
CA THR A 126 -13.75 -11.38 10.77
C THR A 126 -13.33 -10.46 11.91
N ALA A 127 -12.26 -10.82 12.63
CA ALA A 127 -11.78 -10.08 13.80
C ALA A 127 -11.35 -8.66 13.43
N SER A 128 -10.58 -8.51 12.35
CA SER A 128 -10.10 -7.20 11.91
C SER A 128 -11.22 -6.26 11.45
N LEU A 129 -12.21 -6.80 10.74
CA LEU A 129 -13.40 -6.05 10.31
C LEU A 129 -14.23 -5.58 11.51
N VAL A 130 -14.51 -6.46 12.48
CA VAL A 130 -15.26 -6.11 13.69
C VAL A 130 -14.51 -5.06 14.49
N SER A 131 -13.22 -5.28 14.79
CA SER A 131 -12.41 -4.32 15.54
C SER A 131 -12.30 -2.98 14.81
N PHE A 132 -12.22 -2.97 13.48
CA PHE A 132 -12.25 -1.73 12.70
C PHE A 132 -13.56 -0.96 12.94
N VAL A 133 -14.72 -1.60 12.80
CA VAL A 133 -16.01 -0.96 13.01
C VAL A 133 -16.17 -0.47 14.45
N GLU A 134 -15.72 -1.23 15.44
CA GLU A 134 -15.75 -0.83 16.85
C GLU A 134 -14.87 0.40 17.12
N ARG A 135 -13.66 0.45 16.52
CA ARG A 135 -12.84 1.67 16.54
C ARG A 135 -13.57 2.82 15.86
N GLN A 136 -14.31 2.55 14.77
CA GLN A 136 -15.09 3.57 14.11
C GLN A 136 -16.22 4.18 14.94
N LEU A 137 -16.84 3.38 15.82
CA LEU A 137 -17.85 3.84 16.76
C LEU A 137 -17.26 4.69 17.90
N SER A 138 -15.97 4.54 18.18
CA SER A 138 -15.29 5.37 19.17
C SER A 138 -15.05 6.79 18.64
N PRO A 139 -15.18 7.83 19.49
CA PRO A 139 -14.89 9.21 19.10
C PRO A 139 -13.51 9.32 18.45
N PRO A 140 -13.39 10.02 17.30
CA PRO A 140 -12.11 10.16 16.63
C PRO A 140 -11.14 11.07 17.39
N VAL A 141 -11.63 11.83 18.37
CA VAL A 141 -10.88 12.74 19.22
C VAL A 141 -11.35 12.62 20.67
N HIS A 142 -10.44 12.81 21.64
CA HIS A 142 -10.78 12.96 23.04
C HIS A 142 -10.85 14.43 23.42
N GLU A 143 -11.97 14.86 23.98
CA GLU A 143 -12.14 16.23 24.44
C GLU A 143 -11.48 16.44 25.80
N VAL A 144 -10.57 17.39 25.89
CA VAL A 144 -9.86 17.76 27.12
C VAL A 144 -10.35 19.14 27.55
N ARG A 145 -11.12 19.19 28.64
CA ARG A 145 -11.81 20.42 29.10
C ARG A 145 -11.13 21.14 30.26
N THR A 146 -10.23 20.47 30.98
CA THR A 146 -9.60 21.01 32.19
C THR A 146 -8.11 20.70 32.21
N ALA A 147 -7.34 21.57 32.89
CA ALA A 147 -5.90 21.34 33.08
C ALA A 147 -5.60 20.01 33.79
N ALA A 148 -6.39 19.65 34.81
CA ALA A 148 -6.25 18.36 35.50
C ALA A 148 -6.51 17.15 34.58
N ALA A 149 -7.43 17.26 33.60
CA ALA A 149 -7.63 16.22 32.61
C ALA A 149 -6.46 16.14 31.60
N ALA A 150 -5.83 17.27 31.28
CA ALA A 150 -4.65 17.33 30.42
C ALA A 150 -3.43 16.62 31.03
N GLU A 151 -3.24 16.69 32.36
CA GLU A 151 -2.12 16.03 33.05
C GLU A 151 -2.10 14.51 32.83
N ARG A 152 -3.26 13.86 32.64
CA ARG A 152 -3.32 12.43 32.34
C ARG A 152 -2.62 12.09 31.03
N TRP A 153 -2.66 13.02 30.07
CA TRP A 153 -2.03 12.85 28.77
C TRP A 153 -0.54 13.14 28.79
N THR A 154 0.00 13.78 29.82
CA THR A 154 1.44 14.07 29.96
C THR A 154 2.19 13.01 30.78
N GLN A 155 1.48 12.08 31.42
CA GLN A 155 2.07 10.93 32.12
C GLN A 155 2.86 10.01 31.17
N ALA A 156 3.88 9.32 31.71
CA ALA A 156 4.86 8.56 30.92
C ALA A 156 4.25 7.50 29.97
N GLU A 157 3.20 6.80 30.41
CA GLU A 157 2.50 5.80 29.58
C GLU A 157 1.77 6.45 28.41
N ALA A 158 0.97 7.49 28.67
CA ALA A 158 0.30 8.27 27.63
C ALA A 158 1.28 9.07 26.74
N ALA A 159 2.46 9.41 27.25
CA ALA A 159 3.51 10.14 26.54
C ALA A 159 4.43 9.24 25.69
N SER A 160 4.26 7.92 25.76
CA SER A 160 5.00 6.94 24.96
C SER A 160 4.58 6.92 23.48
N ALA A 161 3.44 7.55 23.16
CA ALA A 161 2.91 7.68 21.81
C ALA A 161 2.78 9.15 21.38
N PRO A 162 2.92 9.44 20.07
CA PRO A 162 2.63 10.76 19.52
C PRO A 162 1.15 11.12 19.73
N ARG A 163 0.90 12.38 20.06
CA ARG A 163 -0.44 12.94 20.26
C ARG A 163 -0.65 14.12 19.32
N VAL A 164 -1.84 14.20 18.73
CA VAL A 164 -2.25 15.33 17.89
C VAL A 164 -3.29 16.13 18.65
N VAL A 165 -3.04 17.41 18.87
CA VAL A 165 -3.96 18.30 19.57
C VAL A 165 -4.56 19.28 18.57
N LEU A 166 -5.88 19.24 18.43
CA LEU A 166 -6.68 20.22 17.72
C LEU A 166 -6.98 21.36 18.71
N ALA A 167 -6.22 22.46 18.59
CA ALA A 167 -6.36 23.65 19.41
C ALA A 167 -7.37 24.61 18.77
N LEU A 168 -8.57 24.71 19.34
CA LEU A 168 -9.68 25.51 18.80
C LEU A 168 -9.98 26.73 19.68
N THR A 169 -8.99 27.60 19.90
CA THR A 169 -9.10 28.74 20.82
C THR A 169 -9.49 30.05 20.15
N ASP A 170 -9.67 30.08 18.82
CA ASP A 170 -10.01 31.30 18.09
C ASP A 170 -11.39 31.83 18.51
N SER A 171 -11.34 32.91 19.29
CA SER A 171 -12.51 33.59 19.85
C SER A 171 -13.32 34.34 18.79
N LYS A 172 -12.73 34.64 17.62
CA LYS A 172 -13.34 35.42 16.53
C LYS A 172 -14.24 34.57 15.64
N LEU A 173 -14.09 33.25 15.65
CA LEU A 173 -15.02 32.35 14.98
C LEU A 173 -16.35 32.29 15.74
N ASP A 174 -17.45 32.53 15.02
CA ASP A 174 -18.78 32.28 15.56
C ASP A 174 -19.02 30.78 15.81
N ALA A 175 -20.03 30.46 16.62
CA ALA A 175 -20.32 29.09 17.04
C ALA A 175 -20.58 28.13 15.86
N ALA A 176 -21.21 28.61 14.78
CA ALA A 176 -21.50 27.77 13.62
C ALA A 176 -20.22 27.41 12.86
N LYS A 177 -19.31 28.37 12.66
CA LYS A 177 -18.03 28.14 11.99
C LYS A 177 -17.08 27.30 12.83
N ARG A 178 -17.04 27.54 14.15
CA ARG A 178 -16.24 26.72 15.08
C ARG A 178 -16.73 25.28 15.08
N SER A 179 -18.04 25.06 15.12
CA SER A 179 -18.62 23.72 15.02
C SER A 179 -18.29 23.06 13.69
N ALA A 180 -18.40 23.77 12.57
CA ALA A 180 -18.08 23.23 11.25
C ALA A 180 -16.60 22.84 11.14
N LEU A 181 -15.68 23.71 11.61
CA LEU A 181 -14.25 23.42 11.64
C LEU A 181 -13.94 22.22 12.53
N ARG A 182 -14.52 22.15 13.73
CA ARG A 182 -14.37 21.01 14.64
C ARG A 182 -14.79 19.71 13.95
N THR A 183 -15.99 19.67 13.37
CA THR A 183 -16.49 18.48 12.66
C THR A 183 -15.58 18.08 11.50
N THR A 184 -15.07 19.03 10.71
CA THR A 184 -14.11 18.75 9.64
C THR A 184 -12.82 18.13 10.17
N LEU A 185 -12.24 18.68 11.24
CA LEU A 185 -10.99 18.17 11.81
C LEU A 185 -11.17 16.83 12.54
N GLU A 186 -12.34 16.59 13.15
CA GLU A 186 -12.72 15.26 13.66
C GLU A 186 -12.82 14.23 12.53
N GLY A 187 -13.29 14.63 11.36
CA GLY A 187 -13.26 13.81 10.13
C GLY A 187 -11.83 13.47 9.70
N VAL A 188 -10.94 14.46 9.69
CA VAL A 188 -9.50 14.24 9.40
C VAL A 188 -8.87 13.30 10.42
N ALA A 189 -9.11 13.49 11.72
CA ALA A 189 -8.62 12.59 12.78
C ALA A 189 -9.11 11.15 12.58
N ARG A 190 -10.39 10.97 12.21
CA ARG A 190 -10.98 9.67 11.89
C ARG A 190 -10.29 8.98 10.72
N GLN A 191 -9.93 9.71 9.69
CA GLN A 191 -9.21 9.15 8.54
C GLN A 191 -7.77 8.79 8.92
N LEU A 192 -7.09 9.69 9.62
CA LEU A 192 -5.68 9.55 9.95
C LEU A 192 -5.39 8.39 10.90
N ARG A 193 -6.27 8.11 11.88
CA ARG A 193 -6.08 7.01 12.84
C ARG A 193 -6.02 5.62 12.20
N GLU A 194 -6.51 5.46 10.96
CA GLU A 194 -6.37 4.21 10.23
C GLU A 194 -4.95 3.99 9.70
N THR A 195 -4.25 5.08 9.41
CA THR A 195 -2.86 5.06 8.94
C THR A 195 -1.84 5.31 10.06
N LEU A 196 -2.29 5.95 11.14
CA LEU A 196 -1.50 6.32 12.30
C LEU A 196 -2.08 5.66 13.55
N THR A 197 -1.97 4.33 13.60
CA THR A 197 -2.62 3.48 14.61
C THR A 197 -2.15 3.71 16.04
N ASN A 198 -0.97 4.30 16.21
CA ASN A 198 -0.40 4.67 17.52
C ASN A 198 -0.42 6.19 17.78
N VAL A 199 -1.37 6.92 17.17
CA VAL A 199 -1.58 8.35 17.43
C VAL A 199 -2.91 8.57 18.12
N THR A 200 -2.88 9.31 19.23
CA THR A 200 -4.09 9.77 19.89
C THR A 200 -4.43 11.21 19.48
N PHE A 201 -5.68 11.47 19.14
CA PHE A 201 -6.16 12.81 18.80
C PHE A 201 -6.93 13.42 19.97
N LEU A 202 -6.60 14.67 20.31
CA LEU A 202 -7.18 15.44 21.39
C LEU A 202 -7.80 16.72 20.82
N VAL A 203 -8.87 17.21 21.45
CA VAL A 203 -9.41 18.57 21.22
C VAL A 203 -9.27 19.36 22.52
N ALA A 204 -8.75 20.58 22.41
CA ALA A 204 -8.69 21.54 23.49
C ALA A 204 -9.18 22.91 23.01
N GLU A 205 -10.14 23.50 23.72
CA GLU A 205 -10.77 24.78 23.38
C GLU A 205 -10.33 25.91 24.31
N GLN A 206 -9.61 25.59 25.39
CA GLN A 206 -9.14 26.54 26.39
C GLN A 206 -7.60 26.65 26.42
N ALA A 207 -7.09 27.87 26.60
CA ALA A 207 -5.66 28.14 26.59
C ALA A 207 -4.91 27.47 27.76
N GLU A 208 -5.54 27.40 28.93
CA GLU A 208 -4.99 26.73 30.12
C GLU A 208 -4.84 25.22 29.92
N VAL A 209 -5.73 24.59 29.14
CA VAL A 209 -5.63 23.17 28.79
C VAL A 209 -4.43 22.93 27.87
N LEU A 210 -4.24 23.79 26.86
CA LEU A 210 -3.10 23.71 25.95
C LEU A 210 -1.77 23.88 26.70
N LYS A 211 -1.72 24.84 27.64
CA LYS A 211 -0.57 25.03 28.53
C LYS A 211 -0.29 23.77 29.36
N ALA A 212 -1.33 23.15 29.93
CA ALA A 212 -1.20 21.91 30.70
C ALA A 212 -0.76 20.70 29.85
N LEU A 213 -1.10 20.67 28.56
CA LEU A 213 -0.58 19.70 27.59
C LEU A 213 0.88 19.96 27.18
N GLY A 214 1.50 21.03 27.70
CA GLY A 214 2.88 21.42 27.40
C GLY A 214 3.04 22.30 26.15
N ALA A 215 1.95 22.81 25.59
CA ALA A 215 1.98 23.72 24.46
C ALA A 215 1.85 25.18 24.91
N ASP A 216 2.81 26.04 24.54
CA ASP A 216 2.65 27.49 24.71
C ASP A 216 1.61 28.01 23.70
N ALA A 217 0.38 28.15 24.17
CA ALA A 217 -0.72 28.74 23.41
C ALA A 217 -1.09 30.10 24.00
N SER A 218 -0.12 31.00 24.06
CA SER A 218 -0.34 32.43 24.34
C SER A 218 -0.97 33.21 23.17
N ALA A 219 -1.16 32.59 22.00
CA ALA A 219 -1.76 33.23 20.82
C ALA A 219 -3.25 32.85 20.65
N ASP A 220 -4.14 33.85 20.69
CA ASP A 220 -5.53 33.77 20.19
C ASP A 220 -5.50 33.24 18.74
N GLY A 221 -5.94 31.99 18.51
CA GLY A 221 -5.93 31.39 17.18
C GLY A 221 -6.03 29.86 17.16
N THR A 222 -6.54 29.32 16.05
CA THR A 222 -6.70 27.88 15.84
C THR A 222 -5.40 27.25 15.32
N ALA A 223 -5.01 26.09 15.83
CA ALA A 223 -3.82 25.37 15.40
C ALA A 223 -3.95 23.85 15.55
N VAL A 224 -3.08 23.11 14.86
CA VAL A 224 -2.86 21.68 15.10
C VAL A 224 -1.44 21.49 15.63
N LEU A 225 -1.32 20.74 16.73
CA LEU A 225 -0.04 20.45 17.38
C LEU A 225 0.23 18.95 17.30
N VAL A 226 1.46 18.58 16.97
CA VAL A 226 1.94 17.20 17.13
C VAL A 226 2.93 17.16 18.29
N LEU A 227 2.53 16.52 19.38
CA LEU A 227 3.36 16.29 20.56
C LEU A 227 4.01 14.92 20.38
N ARG A 228 5.30 14.90 20.07
CA ARG A 228 6.04 13.67 19.80
C ARG A 228 6.30 12.85 21.07
N ALA A 229 6.49 11.55 20.90
CA ALA A 229 6.80 10.64 22.01
C ALA A 229 8.16 10.99 22.64
N ALA A 230 8.42 10.51 23.86
CA ALA A 230 9.72 10.71 24.51
C ALA A 230 10.90 10.20 23.67
N ASP A 231 10.74 9.05 23.02
CA ASP A 231 11.76 8.43 22.17
C ASP A 231 12.12 9.29 20.94
N ASP A 232 11.12 9.93 20.31
CA ASP A 232 11.35 10.88 19.21
C ASP A 232 12.23 12.05 19.65
N VAL A 233 11.99 12.56 20.87
CA VAL A 233 12.75 13.69 21.42
C VAL A 233 14.15 13.26 21.82
N ALA A 234 14.31 12.05 22.37
CA ALA A 234 15.63 11.46 22.63
C ALA A 234 16.43 11.27 21.33
N ALA A 235 15.76 11.03 20.20
CA ALA A 235 16.34 11.02 18.86
C ALA A 235 16.62 12.42 18.26
N GLY A 236 16.44 13.50 19.04
CA GLY A 236 16.75 14.86 18.61
C GLY A 236 15.62 15.58 17.87
N ARG A 237 14.44 14.97 17.71
CA ARG A 237 13.29 15.67 17.12
C ARG A 237 12.72 16.68 18.11
N GLU A 238 12.29 17.83 17.61
CA GLU A 238 11.59 18.83 18.43
C GLU A 238 10.38 18.21 19.15
N ARG A 239 10.12 18.58 20.41
CA ARG A 239 9.00 17.99 21.17
C ARG A 239 7.64 18.28 20.55
N ILE A 240 7.44 19.49 20.03
CA ILE A 240 6.15 19.97 19.51
C ILE A 240 6.35 20.51 18.10
N ALA A 241 5.66 19.93 17.13
CA ALA A 241 5.46 20.58 15.84
C ALA A 241 4.13 21.34 15.86
N ARG A 242 4.10 22.55 15.30
CA ARG A 242 2.90 23.41 15.28
C ARG A 242 2.52 23.81 13.86
N LEU A 243 1.24 23.66 13.54
CA LEU A 243 0.60 24.20 12.34
C LEU A 243 -0.46 25.24 12.75
N PRO A 244 -0.18 26.54 12.62
CA PRO A 244 -1.22 27.56 12.71
C PRO A 244 -2.22 27.39 11.56
N LEU A 245 -3.52 27.44 11.86
CA LEU A 245 -4.57 27.39 10.86
C LEU A 245 -5.11 28.81 10.62
N ASP A 246 -4.98 29.28 9.37
CA ASP A 246 -5.58 30.56 8.98
C ASP A 246 -7.10 30.39 8.79
N THR A 247 -7.84 30.87 9.80
CA THR A 247 -9.30 30.83 9.89
C THR A 247 -9.96 32.10 9.37
N VAL A 248 -9.20 33.10 8.87
CA VAL A 248 -9.76 34.40 8.47
C VAL A 248 -10.77 34.26 7.34
N ALA A 249 -10.45 33.47 6.31
CA ALA A 249 -11.33 33.22 5.18
C ALA A 249 -12.62 32.51 5.63
N LEU A 250 -12.50 31.49 6.50
CA LEU A 250 -13.64 30.82 7.11
C LEU A 250 -14.50 31.80 7.92
N GLY A 251 -13.88 32.71 8.67
CA GLY A 251 -14.54 33.77 9.43
C GLY A 251 -15.43 34.67 8.56
N LYS A 252 -14.99 34.95 7.33
CA LYS A 252 -15.73 35.78 6.34
C LYS A 252 -16.79 35.00 5.55
N ALA A 253 -16.75 33.67 5.57
CA ALA A 253 -17.70 32.84 4.85
C ALA A 253 -19.14 33.01 5.38
N GLY A 254 -20.11 32.81 4.48
CA GLY A 254 -21.52 32.75 4.86
C GLY A 254 -21.80 31.57 5.79
N LYS A 255 -22.85 31.66 6.61
CA LYS A 255 -23.19 30.63 7.62
C LYS A 255 -23.69 29.29 7.05
N LYS A 256 -23.97 29.22 5.74
CA LYS A 256 -24.43 27.99 5.08
C LYS A 256 -23.24 27.07 4.82
N ALA A 257 -23.42 25.76 5.02
CA ALA A 257 -22.37 24.75 4.83
C ALA A 257 -21.67 24.87 3.46
N ALA A 258 -22.42 25.07 2.38
CA ALA A 258 -21.88 25.23 1.03
C ALA A 258 -20.90 26.41 0.88
N ALA A 259 -21.09 27.49 1.66
CA ALA A 259 -20.21 28.66 1.62
C ALA A 259 -18.90 28.44 2.39
N MET A 260 -18.89 27.55 3.39
CA MET A 260 -17.71 27.22 4.20
C MET A 260 -16.88 26.09 3.58
N LYS A 261 -17.52 25.22 2.77
CA LYS A 261 -16.95 23.98 2.25
C LYS A 261 -15.56 24.13 1.61
N PRO A 262 -15.29 25.09 0.70
CA PRO A 262 -13.98 25.19 0.06
C PRO A 262 -12.84 25.45 1.06
N GLU A 263 -13.07 26.31 2.05
CA GLU A 263 -12.05 26.62 3.06
C GLU A 263 -11.87 25.48 4.06
N LEU A 264 -12.95 24.78 4.41
CA LEU A 264 -12.87 23.60 5.28
C LEU A 264 -12.09 22.47 4.61
N GLU A 265 -12.30 22.21 3.32
CA GLU A 265 -11.54 21.22 2.55
C GLU A 265 -10.05 21.59 2.48
N ARG A 266 -9.73 22.86 2.16
CA ARG A 266 -8.34 23.34 2.15
C ARG A 266 -7.65 23.15 3.50
N LEU A 267 -8.32 23.50 4.60
CA LEU A 267 -7.78 23.32 5.96
C LEU A 267 -7.63 21.82 6.30
N ALA A 268 -8.58 20.98 5.89
CA ALA A 268 -8.51 19.54 6.10
C ALA A 268 -7.29 18.92 5.40
N ASP A 269 -7.01 19.30 4.15
CA ASP A 269 -5.84 18.83 3.41
C ASP A 269 -4.53 19.27 4.07
N GLN A 270 -4.47 20.55 4.49
CA GLN A 270 -3.30 21.10 5.17
C GLN A 270 -3.00 20.34 6.47
N VAL A 271 -4.03 20.06 7.28
CA VAL A 271 -3.91 19.29 8.51
C VAL A 271 -3.51 17.85 8.23
N THR A 272 -4.12 17.21 7.23
CA THR A 272 -3.81 15.82 6.84
C THR A 272 -2.34 15.67 6.50
N GLN A 273 -1.81 16.52 5.60
CA GLN A 273 -0.40 16.46 5.19
C GLN A 273 0.56 16.78 6.34
N PHE A 274 0.22 17.76 7.17
CA PHE A 274 1.03 18.11 8.32
C PHE A 274 1.11 16.97 9.33
N VAL A 275 -0.03 16.40 9.74
CA VAL A 275 -0.07 15.32 10.73
C VAL A 275 0.65 14.08 10.20
N ARG A 276 0.43 13.68 8.94
CA ARG A 276 1.14 12.53 8.34
C ARG A 276 2.65 12.67 8.42
N ARG A 277 3.20 13.84 8.08
CA ARG A 277 4.65 14.09 8.14
C ARG A 277 5.17 14.17 9.57
N GLN A 278 4.45 14.86 10.45
CA GLN A 278 4.98 15.20 11.77
C GLN A 278 4.72 14.12 12.83
N ALA A 279 3.63 13.36 12.70
CA ALA A 279 3.24 12.29 13.62
C ALA A 279 3.68 10.90 13.15
N ALA A 280 4.37 10.79 12.01
CA ALA A 280 5.02 9.54 11.61
C ALA A 280 5.97 9.06 12.74
N PRO A 281 5.85 7.78 13.16
CA PRO A 281 6.64 7.24 14.25
C PRO A 281 8.11 7.11 13.84
N LEU A 282 9.01 7.23 14.82
CA LEU A 282 10.45 6.99 14.61
C LEU A 282 10.73 5.58 14.07
N VAL A 283 10.03 4.58 14.63
CA VAL A 283 9.95 3.21 14.13
C VAL A 283 8.47 2.84 14.04
N GLY A 284 7.97 2.60 12.84
CA GLY A 284 6.56 2.26 12.62
C GLY A 284 6.35 0.87 12.05
N GLU A 285 5.12 0.56 11.68
CA GLU A 285 4.75 -0.69 11.01
C GLU A 285 4.50 -0.42 9.53
N ILE A 286 5.07 -1.23 8.63
CA ILE A 286 4.70 -1.27 7.21
C ILE A 286 3.67 -2.38 6.98
N SER A 287 2.51 -1.99 6.49
CA SER A 287 1.42 -2.87 6.11
C SER A 287 0.66 -2.28 4.91
N GLN A 288 -0.37 -2.96 4.43
CA GLN A 288 -1.24 -2.39 3.38
C GLN A 288 -1.90 -1.07 3.82
N ALA A 289 -2.21 -0.93 5.11
CA ALA A 289 -2.81 0.28 5.65
C ALA A 289 -1.84 1.46 5.72
N THR A 290 -0.55 1.20 6.00
CA THR A 290 0.45 2.24 6.22
C THR A 290 1.36 2.50 5.02
N ALA A 291 1.34 1.66 3.97
CA ALA A 291 2.20 1.80 2.79
C ALA A 291 2.15 3.22 2.18
N SER A 292 0.93 3.78 2.02
CA SER A 292 0.75 5.12 1.46
C SER A 292 1.43 6.23 2.28
N LEU A 293 1.53 6.07 3.60
CA LEU A 293 2.24 7.02 4.46
C LEU A 293 3.74 7.05 4.08
N TYR A 294 4.34 5.88 3.93
CA TYR A 294 5.77 5.76 3.64
C TYR A 294 6.12 6.16 2.20
N GLU A 295 5.24 5.88 1.24
CA GLU A 295 5.32 6.42 -0.11
C GLU A 295 5.32 7.94 -0.12
N GLU A 296 4.42 8.58 0.65
CA GLU A 296 4.33 10.03 0.77
C GLU A 296 5.56 10.64 1.47
N LEU A 297 6.14 9.95 2.45
CA LEU A 297 7.38 10.37 3.10
C LEU A 297 8.58 10.32 2.14
N GLY A 298 8.54 9.45 1.12
CA GLY A 298 9.54 9.40 0.04
C GLY A 298 10.94 8.96 0.45
N LYS A 299 11.10 8.38 1.66
CA LYS A 299 12.38 7.88 2.16
C LYS A 299 12.51 6.37 1.88
N PRO A 300 13.72 5.85 1.60
CA PRO A 300 13.95 4.41 1.58
C PRO A 300 13.58 3.77 2.93
N LEU A 301 13.06 2.55 2.88
CA LEU A 301 12.62 1.81 4.05
C LEU A 301 13.73 0.90 4.53
N PHE A 302 14.17 1.05 5.77
CA PHE A 302 14.88 -0.01 6.46
C PHE A 302 13.87 -0.84 7.25
N ILE A 303 13.77 -2.11 6.89
CA ILE A 303 12.68 -3.00 7.27
C ILE A 303 13.23 -4.10 8.19
N LEU A 304 12.57 -4.31 9.33
CA LEU A 304 12.69 -5.51 10.14
C LEU A 304 11.44 -6.39 9.92
N PHE A 305 11.63 -7.60 9.42
CA PHE A 305 10.60 -8.63 9.37
C PHE A 305 10.55 -9.37 10.71
N ASP A 306 9.41 -9.28 11.40
CA ASP A 306 9.18 -9.89 12.70
C ASP A 306 7.91 -10.75 12.63
N PRO A 307 7.88 -11.94 13.26
CA PRO A 307 6.68 -12.79 13.31
C PRO A 307 5.52 -12.17 14.10
N SER A 308 5.76 -11.12 14.90
CA SER A 308 4.72 -10.37 15.61
C SER A 308 5.10 -8.89 15.70
N PRO A 309 4.91 -8.07 14.64
CA PRO A 309 5.28 -6.66 14.63
C PRO A 309 4.47 -5.79 15.61
N ALA A 310 3.33 -6.28 16.11
CA ALA A 310 2.60 -5.66 17.20
C ALA A 310 3.26 -5.89 18.58
N ALA A 311 3.96 -7.01 18.77
CA ALA A 311 4.73 -7.34 19.96
C ALA A 311 6.15 -7.84 19.64
N PRO A 312 6.97 -7.02 18.95
CA PRO A 312 8.19 -7.51 18.36
C PRO A 312 9.26 -7.84 19.38
N GLU A 313 10.17 -8.71 18.95
CA GLU A 313 11.31 -9.16 19.74
C GLU A 313 12.09 -7.95 20.29
N PRO A 314 12.38 -7.90 21.61
CA PRO A 314 13.01 -6.74 22.24
C PRO A 314 14.31 -6.28 21.58
N ARG A 315 15.15 -7.23 21.15
CA ARG A 315 16.45 -6.93 20.54
C ARG A 315 16.31 -6.20 19.20
N GLY A 316 15.52 -6.75 18.27
CA GLY A 316 15.28 -6.13 16.96
C GLY A 316 14.67 -4.74 17.09
N ARG A 317 13.69 -4.58 18.00
CA ARG A 317 13.06 -3.28 18.28
C ARG A 317 14.07 -2.26 18.81
N GLN A 318 14.96 -2.66 19.72
CA GLN A 318 15.99 -1.79 20.27
C GLN A 318 16.97 -1.32 19.19
N LEU A 319 17.44 -2.22 18.33
CA LEU A 319 18.34 -1.89 17.22
C LEU A 319 17.69 -0.91 16.24
N MET A 320 16.44 -1.18 15.84
CA MET A 320 15.69 -0.28 14.95
C MET A 320 15.58 1.14 15.53
N ARG A 321 15.34 1.27 16.83
CA ARG A 321 15.29 2.58 17.50
C ARG A 321 16.65 3.28 17.53
N GLN A 322 17.73 2.56 17.84
CA GLN A 322 19.08 3.11 17.87
C GLN A 322 19.51 3.64 16.50
N LEU A 323 19.24 2.87 15.44
CA LEU A 323 19.54 3.27 14.07
C LEU A 323 18.63 4.41 13.62
N ALA A 324 17.33 4.36 13.92
CA ALA A 324 16.40 5.44 13.60
C ALA A 324 16.81 6.76 14.24
N ALA A 325 17.28 6.75 15.50
CA ALA A 325 17.79 7.95 16.16
C ALA A 325 18.91 8.64 15.37
N LYS A 326 19.75 7.87 14.67
CA LYS A 326 20.85 8.39 13.84
C LYS A 326 20.43 8.76 12.42
N TYR A 327 19.50 8.00 11.82
CA TYR A 327 19.27 8.00 10.36
C TYR A 327 17.87 8.40 9.91
N HIS A 328 16.93 8.69 10.82
CA HIS A 328 15.51 8.97 10.48
C HIS A 328 15.29 10.13 9.51
N GLU A 329 16.24 11.07 9.39
CA GLU A 329 16.15 12.16 8.42
C GLU A 329 16.30 11.68 6.97
N ARG A 330 17.04 10.59 6.74
CA ARG A 330 17.32 10.04 5.39
C ARG A 330 16.59 8.72 5.11
N LEU A 331 16.23 7.97 6.13
CA LEU A 331 15.62 6.65 6.04
C LEU A 331 14.36 6.56 6.90
N SER A 332 13.38 5.77 6.46
CA SER A 332 12.23 5.38 7.30
C SER A 332 12.46 4.00 7.89
N PHE A 333 12.28 3.87 9.21
CA PHE A 333 12.47 2.61 9.92
C PHE A 333 11.12 1.96 10.18
N VAL A 334 10.93 0.75 9.67
CA VAL A 334 9.64 0.07 9.67
C VAL A 334 9.75 -1.40 10.07
N MET A 335 8.70 -1.90 10.68
CA MET A 335 8.52 -3.30 11.04
C MET A 335 7.46 -3.92 10.15
N ALA A 336 7.72 -5.12 9.64
CA ALA A 336 6.84 -5.85 8.75
C ALA A 336 6.44 -7.18 9.39
N ASP A 337 5.16 -7.55 9.26
CA ASP A 337 4.69 -8.88 9.64
C ASP A 337 5.25 -9.93 8.66
N ASP A 338 6.06 -10.87 9.15
CA ASP A 338 6.68 -11.90 8.32
C ASP A 338 5.62 -12.77 7.61
N ALA A 339 4.56 -13.16 8.31
CA ALA A 339 3.52 -14.03 7.77
C ALA A 339 2.64 -13.28 6.74
N ALA A 340 2.19 -12.07 7.09
CA ALA A 340 1.31 -11.28 6.22
C ALA A 340 2.04 -10.70 5.00
N LEU A 341 3.34 -10.41 5.12
CA LEU A 341 4.17 -9.82 4.06
C LEU A 341 5.22 -10.79 3.51
N GLY A 342 5.04 -12.11 3.63
CA GLY A 342 6.03 -13.10 3.20
C GLY A 342 6.42 -13.03 1.70
N GLN A 343 5.50 -12.61 0.82
CA GLN A 343 5.85 -12.34 -0.59
C GLN A 343 6.75 -11.11 -0.72
N PHE A 344 6.44 -10.03 0.00
CA PHE A 344 7.25 -8.82 0.01
C PHE A 344 8.63 -9.09 0.62
N ARG A 345 8.70 -9.90 1.69
CA ARG A 345 9.95 -10.37 2.30
C ARG A 345 10.86 -11.07 1.29
N LYS A 346 10.32 -12.01 0.50
CA LYS A 346 11.06 -12.69 -0.58
C LYS A 346 11.50 -11.70 -1.66
N TYR A 347 10.60 -10.78 -2.04
CA TYR A 347 10.87 -9.78 -3.05
C TYR A 347 12.04 -8.85 -2.67
N VAL A 348 12.14 -8.43 -1.41
CA VAL A 348 13.28 -7.62 -0.93
C VAL A 348 14.55 -8.43 -0.66
N GLY A 349 14.57 -9.73 -1.01
CA GLY A 349 15.73 -10.62 -0.86
C GLY A 349 15.99 -11.09 0.57
N CYS A 350 15.05 -10.86 1.48
CA CYS A 350 15.17 -11.19 2.89
C CYS A 350 14.73 -12.65 3.14
N SER A 351 15.49 -13.62 2.63
CA SER A 351 15.16 -15.06 2.72
C SER A 351 15.99 -15.81 3.77
N GLY A 352 15.54 -17.01 4.16
CA GLY A 352 16.25 -17.86 5.13
C GLY A 352 16.24 -17.26 6.53
N SER A 353 17.42 -17.14 7.15
CA SER A 353 17.60 -16.52 8.47
C SER A 353 17.61 -14.99 8.44
N LYS A 354 17.69 -14.37 7.25
CA LYS A 354 17.70 -12.91 7.11
C LYS A 354 16.36 -12.33 7.54
N ARG A 355 16.41 -11.25 8.32
CA ARG A 355 15.22 -10.53 8.78
C ARG A 355 15.28 -9.02 8.59
N PHE A 356 16.39 -8.48 8.10
CA PHE A 356 16.54 -7.05 7.78
C PHE A 356 16.75 -6.83 6.28
N ALA A 357 16.17 -5.76 5.74
CA ALA A 357 16.40 -5.33 4.37
C ALA A 357 16.17 -3.83 4.21
N LEU A 358 16.83 -3.22 3.22
CA LEU A 358 16.54 -1.88 2.75
C LEU A 358 15.77 -1.94 1.42
N HIS A 359 14.66 -1.22 1.31
CA HIS A 359 13.84 -1.13 0.11
C HIS A 359 13.73 0.34 -0.35
N VAL A 360 14.03 0.59 -1.62
CA VAL A 360 13.87 1.91 -2.24
C VAL A 360 12.53 1.98 -2.96
N LEU A 361 11.57 2.66 -2.33
CA LEU A 361 10.22 2.83 -2.86
C LEU A 361 10.25 3.46 -4.26
N GLY A 362 9.48 2.87 -5.19
CA GLY A 362 9.35 3.35 -6.57
C GLY A 362 10.50 3.02 -7.51
N GLN A 363 11.63 2.48 -7.02
CA GLN A 363 12.80 2.17 -7.85
C GLN A 363 13.04 0.66 -8.07
N ASP A 364 12.28 -0.23 -7.40
CA ASP A 364 12.48 -1.68 -7.49
C ASP A 364 13.91 -2.11 -7.12
N VAL A 365 14.53 -1.40 -6.16
CA VAL A 365 15.89 -1.66 -5.66
C VAL A 365 15.83 -2.09 -4.21
N ASN A 366 16.47 -3.23 -3.92
CA ASN A 366 16.46 -3.88 -2.61
C ASN A 366 17.89 -4.17 -2.14
N PHE A 367 18.11 -4.19 -0.83
CA PHE A 367 19.38 -4.58 -0.22
C PHE A 367 19.09 -5.44 1.01
N ALA A 368 19.29 -6.75 0.91
CA ALA A 368 19.16 -7.66 2.03
C ALA A 368 20.38 -7.54 2.95
N TYR A 369 20.14 -7.53 4.26
CA TYR A 369 21.20 -7.53 5.27
C TYR A 369 21.43 -8.94 5.81
N ASP A 370 22.68 -9.36 5.89
CA ASP A 370 23.10 -10.68 6.36
C ASP A 370 24.27 -10.67 7.36
N GLY A 371 24.64 -9.48 7.85
CA GLY A 371 25.67 -9.30 8.86
C GLY A 371 25.20 -9.55 10.30
N GLU A 372 26.07 -9.23 11.25
CA GLU A 372 25.77 -9.37 12.68
C GLU A 372 24.66 -8.40 13.12
N GLU A 373 23.70 -8.88 13.91
CA GLU A 373 22.58 -8.07 14.38
C GLU A 373 22.97 -7.22 15.60
N ASP A 374 23.87 -6.27 15.37
CA ASP A 374 24.31 -5.25 16.30
C ASP A 374 24.36 -3.88 15.63
N GLU A 375 24.35 -2.84 16.45
CA GLU A 375 24.24 -1.47 15.97
C GLU A 375 25.43 -1.05 15.08
N PRO A 376 26.70 -1.27 15.46
CA PRO A 376 27.84 -0.98 14.58
C PRO A 376 27.78 -1.62 13.20
N ALA A 377 27.52 -2.93 13.12
CA ALA A 377 27.51 -3.65 11.85
C ALA A 377 26.36 -3.19 10.93
N MET A 378 25.19 -2.93 11.51
CA MET A 378 24.04 -2.43 10.77
C MET A 378 24.21 -0.97 10.34
N ALA A 379 24.79 -0.12 11.20
CA ALA A 379 25.10 1.26 10.86
C ALA A 379 26.08 1.33 9.68
N ALA A 380 27.13 0.50 9.68
CA ALA A 380 28.07 0.42 8.56
C ALA A 380 27.37 0.05 7.23
N PHE A 381 26.43 -0.90 7.26
CA PHE A 381 25.62 -1.24 6.09
C PHE A 381 24.75 -0.07 5.61
N LEU A 382 24.10 0.65 6.52
CA LEU A 382 23.32 1.83 6.17
C LEU A 382 24.20 2.93 5.58
N GLU A 383 25.39 3.17 6.14
CA GLU A 383 26.33 4.16 5.60
C GLU A 383 26.82 3.80 4.19
N GLN A 384 27.13 2.53 3.93
CA GLN A 384 27.50 2.06 2.58
C GLN A 384 26.36 2.27 1.58
N TYR A 385 25.11 2.06 2.00
CA TYR A 385 23.96 2.40 1.17
C TYR A 385 23.89 3.91 0.92
N LEU A 386 24.01 4.71 1.99
CA LEU A 386 23.89 6.15 1.96
C LEU A 386 25.04 6.85 1.21
N SER A 387 26.20 6.19 1.06
CA SER A 387 27.34 6.63 0.22
C SER A 387 27.29 6.10 -1.22
N GLY A 388 26.41 5.13 -1.51
CA GLY A 388 26.25 4.52 -2.84
C GLY A 388 27.23 3.38 -3.14
N GLU A 389 27.96 2.88 -2.13
CA GLU A 389 28.90 1.77 -2.27
C GLU A 389 28.20 0.40 -2.27
N LEU A 390 27.02 0.32 -1.68
CA LEU A 390 26.28 -0.93 -1.55
C LEU A 390 25.68 -1.37 -2.89
N LYS A 391 25.87 -2.65 -3.24
CA LYS A 391 25.28 -3.24 -4.45
C LYS A 391 23.87 -3.76 -4.18
N PRO A 392 22.90 -3.52 -5.08
CA PRO A 392 21.56 -4.07 -4.95
C PRO A 392 21.55 -5.60 -4.82
N THR A 393 20.66 -6.11 -3.98
CA THR A 393 20.31 -7.52 -3.92
C THR A 393 19.50 -7.91 -5.14
N LEU A 394 20.02 -8.85 -5.91
CA LEU A 394 19.31 -9.47 -7.02
C LEU A 394 18.37 -10.54 -6.49
N ARG A 395 17.10 -10.51 -6.90
CA ARG A 395 16.19 -11.62 -6.62
C ARG A 395 16.70 -12.87 -7.32
N SER A 396 16.63 -13.99 -6.63
CA SER A 396 17.00 -15.28 -7.19
C SER A 396 16.26 -16.40 -6.49
N GLU A 397 15.78 -17.34 -7.27
CA GLU A 397 15.42 -18.67 -6.79
C GLU A 397 16.68 -19.47 -6.41
N GLU A 398 16.47 -20.64 -5.81
CA GLU A 398 17.55 -21.61 -5.64
C GLU A 398 17.90 -22.23 -6.99
N PRO A 399 19.20 -22.49 -7.26
CA PRO A 399 19.60 -23.24 -8.43
C PRO A 399 18.86 -24.58 -8.49
N PRO A 400 18.34 -24.99 -9.66
CA PRO A 400 17.64 -26.27 -9.78
C PRO A 400 18.59 -27.43 -9.52
N ALA A 401 18.08 -28.46 -8.82
CA ALA A 401 18.87 -29.64 -8.45
C ALA A 401 19.39 -30.41 -9.68
N ASP A 402 18.59 -30.47 -10.73
CA ASP A 402 18.99 -30.95 -12.05
C ASP A 402 18.94 -29.80 -13.05
N ASN A 403 20.06 -29.56 -13.71
CA ASN A 403 20.20 -28.53 -14.73
C ASN A 403 20.92 -29.06 -15.98
N THR A 404 20.66 -30.33 -16.33
CA THR A 404 21.33 -31.04 -17.43
C THR A 404 20.57 -31.00 -18.76
N GLY A 405 19.36 -30.42 -18.77
CA GLY A 405 18.53 -30.27 -19.97
C GLY A 405 19.19 -29.43 -21.08
N ALA A 406 18.69 -29.59 -22.32
CA ALA A 406 19.20 -28.87 -23.48
C ALA A 406 19.12 -27.35 -23.32
N VAL A 407 18.04 -26.84 -22.69
CA VAL A 407 17.94 -25.46 -22.24
C VAL A 407 18.37 -25.38 -20.78
N ARG A 408 19.47 -24.69 -20.51
CA ARG A 408 19.99 -24.46 -19.17
C ARG A 408 19.09 -23.48 -18.41
N VAL A 409 18.66 -23.83 -17.21
CA VAL A 409 17.90 -22.91 -16.35
C VAL A 409 18.88 -22.03 -15.59
N VAL A 410 18.70 -20.72 -15.72
CA VAL A 410 19.47 -19.68 -15.02
C VAL A 410 18.57 -19.04 -13.97
N VAL A 411 19.10 -18.93 -12.76
CA VAL A 411 18.56 -18.10 -11.67
C VAL A 411 19.55 -16.97 -11.38
N GLY A 412 19.14 -15.95 -10.62
CA GLY A 412 20.02 -14.81 -10.29
C GLY A 412 21.38 -15.23 -9.70
N LYS A 413 21.39 -16.23 -8.81
CA LYS A 413 22.60 -16.80 -8.18
C LYS A 413 23.54 -17.52 -9.15
N THR A 414 23.04 -17.98 -10.30
CA THR A 414 23.85 -18.70 -11.31
C THR A 414 24.13 -17.86 -12.54
N TRP A 415 23.71 -16.59 -12.57
CA TRP A 415 23.95 -15.71 -13.72
C TRP A 415 25.44 -15.61 -14.03
N GLU A 416 26.26 -15.31 -13.01
CA GLU A 416 27.69 -15.13 -13.18
C GLU A 416 28.38 -16.41 -13.68
N SER A 417 28.08 -17.57 -13.07
CA SER A 417 28.74 -18.82 -13.41
C SER A 417 28.27 -19.45 -14.73
N ILE A 418 27.06 -19.13 -15.21
CA ILE A 418 26.51 -19.70 -16.46
C ILE A 418 26.60 -18.69 -17.61
N VAL A 419 26.04 -17.50 -17.42
CA VAL A 419 25.91 -16.49 -18.49
C VAL A 419 27.23 -15.77 -18.73
N MET A 420 27.96 -15.47 -17.66
CA MET A 420 29.23 -14.74 -17.73
C MET A 420 30.47 -15.64 -17.84
N ASP A 421 30.31 -16.96 -18.04
CA ASP A 421 31.45 -17.86 -18.29
C ASP A 421 32.25 -17.39 -19.53
N PRO A 422 33.54 -17.02 -19.37
CA PRO A 422 34.32 -16.46 -20.46
C PRO A 422 34.62 -17.48 -21.57
N GLY A 423 34.50 -18.78 -21.31
CA GLY A 423 34.72 -19.86 -22.27
C GLY A 423 33.49 -20.27 -23.08
N LYS A 424 32.33 -19.63 -22.86
CA LYS A 424 31.05 -20.00 -23.49
C LYS A 424 30.42 -18.83 -24.22
N ASP A 425 29.92 -19.08 -25.41
CA ASP A 425 28.86 -18.27 -26.03
C ASP A 425 27.53 -18.62 -25.34
N VAL A 426 26.76 -17.63 -24.90
CA VAL A 426 25.50 -17.90 -24.17
C VAL A 426 24.35 -17.10 -24.75
N LEU A 427 23.30 -17.79 -25.20
CA LEU A 427 22.01 -17.18 -25.54
C LEU A 427 21.06 -17.40 -24.37
N VAL A 428 20.56 -16.33 -23.76
CA VAL A 428 19.64 -16.41 -22.62
C VAL A 428 18.30 -15.73 -22.93
N GLU A 429 17.21 -16.48 -22.77
CA GLU A 429 15.85 -15.96 -22.77
C GLU A 429 15.44 -15.56 -21.34
N GLN A 430 15.05 -14.30 -21.17
CA GLN A 430 14.33 -13.84 -19.99
C GLN A 430 12.83 -13.81 -20.29
N TYR A 431 12.06 -14.64 -19.56
CA TYR A 431 10.64 -14.86 -19.79
C TYR A 431 9.79 -14.60 -18.55
N ALA A 432 8.46 -14.65 -18.74
CA ALA A 432 7.48 -14.67 -17.67
C ALA A 432 6.48 -15.82 -17.89
N PRO A 433 6.08 -16.60 -16.87
CA PRO A 433 5.21 -17.77 -17.07
C PRO A 433 3.85 -17.46 -17.70
N TRP A 434 3.31 -16.27 -17.41
CA TRP A 434 2.01 -15.82 -17.91
C TRP A 434 2.07 -15.22 -19.33
N CYS A 435 3.25 -14.93 -19.86
CA CYS A 435 3.46 -14.27 -21.15
C CYS A 435 3.12 -15.20 -22.32
N GLY A 436 2.07 -14.86 -23.09
CA GLY A 436 1.64 -15.66 -24.25
C GLY A 436 2.67 -15.72 -25.39
N HIS A 437 3.47 -14.68 -25.59
CA HIS A 437 4.56 -14.68 -26.57
C HIS A 437 5.71 -15.63 -26.20
N CYS A 438 5.99 -15.76 -24.90
CA CYS A 438 7.03 -16.62 -24.36
C CYS A 438 6.63 -18.09 -24.53
N ARG A 439 5.38 -18.43 -24.17
CA ARG A 439 4.81 -19.77 -24.43
C ARG A 439 4.82 -20.18 -25.91
N LYS A 440 4.67 -19.22 -26.83
CA LYS A 440 4.77 -19.47 -28.28
C LYS A 440 6.20 -19.70 -28.76
N LEU A 441 7.18 -19.09 -28.11
CA LEU A 441 8.61 -19.22 -28.42
C LEU A 441 9.18 -20.54 -27.89
N GLU A 442 8.71 -21.01 -26.73
CA GLU A 442 9.27 -22.16 -26.01
C GLU A 442 9.54 -23.40 -26.89
N PRO A 443 8.62 -23.87 -27.76
CA PRO A 443 8.92 -25.03 -28.62
C PRO A 443 10.08 -24.80 -29.59
N ALA A 444 10.19 -23.60 -30.18
CA ALA A 444 11.28 -23.26 -31.08
C ALA A 444 12.61 -23.09 -30.32
N TYR A 445 12.56 -22.55 -29.10
CA TYR A 445 13.74 -22.35 -28.26
C TYR A 445 14.32 -23.69 -27.77
N GLU A 446 13.46 -24.62 -27.37
CA GLU A 446 13.85 -25.99 -26.99
C GLU A 446 14.41 -26.77 -28.18
N GLU A 447 13.80 -26.65 -29.36
CA GLU A 447 14.30 -27.29 -30.57
C GLU A 447 15.69 -26.74 -30.98
N LEU A 448 15.89 -25.42 -30.93
CA LEU A 448 17.19 -24.80 -31.15
C LEU A 448 18.24 -25.36 -30.19
N ALA A 449 17.91 -25.42 -28.89
CA ALA A 449 18.79 -25.95 -27.87
C ALA A 449 19.15 -27.42 -28.12
N ARG A 450 18.17 -28.24 -28.51
CA ARG A 450 18.38 -29.65 -28.86
C ARG A 450 19.31 -29.81 -30.06
N GLN A 451 19.13 -29.01 -31.12
CA GLN A 451 19.99 -29.05 -32.30
C GLN A 451 21.43 -28.63 -32.01
N LEU A 452 21.65 -27.82 -30.98
CA LEU A 452 22.95 -27.26 -30.60
C LEU A 452 23.58 -27.92 -29.37
N ALA A 453 22.92 -28.90 -28.76
CA ALA A 453 23.40 -29.57 -27.54
C ALA A 453 24.78 -30.24 -27.70
N HIS A 454 25.16 -30.56 -28.94
CA HIS A 454 26.46 -31.13 -29.29
C HIS A 454 27.60 -30.10 -29.37
N VAL A 455 27.31 -28.79 -29.32
CA VAL A 455 28.28 -27.71 -29.46
C VAL A 455 28.77 -27.28 -28.07
N PRO A 456 29.97 -27.71 -27.62
CA PRO A 456 30.38 -27.53 -26.23
C PRO A 456 30.67 -26.07 -25.86
N THR A 457 30.91 -25.20 -26.84
CA THR A 457 31.20 -23.77 -26.63
C THR A 457 29.94 -22.91 -26.52
N LEU A 458 28.75 -23.47 -26.74
CA LEU A 458 27.50 -22.71 -26.81
C LEU A 458 26.50 -23.22 -25.76
N VAL A 459 25.88 -22.29 -25.04
CA VAL A 459 24.83 -22.58 -24.06
C VAL A 459 23.56 -21.86 -24.46
N ILE A 460 22.46 -22.60 -24.55
CA ILE A 460 21.11 -22.05 -24.68
C ILE A 460 20.47 -22.09 -23.29
N ALA A 461 19.99 -20.95 -22.81
CA ALA A 461 19.56 -20.78 -21.42
C ALA A 461 18.23 -20.03 -21.31
N LYS A 462 17.48 -20.27 -20.22
CA LYS A 462 16.28 -19.51 -19.88
C LYS A 462 16.26 -19.10 -18.41
N MET A 463 15.68 -17.94 -18.12
CA MET A 463 15.49 -17.39 -16.78
C MET A 463 14.07 -16.83 -16.62
N ASP A 464 13.35 -17.27 -15.59
CA ASP A 464 12.10 -16.62 -15.19
C ASP A 464 12.43 -15.28 -14.52
N ALA A 465 12.27 -14.20 -15.28
CA ALA A 465 12.59 -12.85 -14.85
C ALA A 465 11.50 -12.22 -13.97
N THR A 466 10.42 -12.94 -13.65
CA THR A 466 9.42 -12.48 -12.69
C THR A 466 9.88 -12.69 -11.24
N VAL A 467 10.72 -13.69 -11.02
CA VAL A 467 11.23 -14.12 -9.70
C VAL A 467 12.77 -14.12 -9.61
N ASN A 468 13.48 -13.86 -10.71
CA ASN A 468 14.92 -13.66 -10.76
C ASN A 468 15.28 -12.31 -11.40
N ASP A 469 16.31 -11.63 -10.91
CA ASP A 469 16.84 -10.42 -11.51
C ASP A 469 18.16 -10.72 -12.25
N ALA A 470 18.25 -10.32 -13.52
CA ALA A 470 19.54 -10.22 -14.21
C ALA A 470 20.27 -8.96 -13.71
N PRO A 471 21.60 -8.98 -13.61
CA PRO A 471 22.38 -7.86 -13.10
C PRO A 471 22.34 -6.64 -14.04
N GLY A 472 22.26 -5.46 -13.44
CA GLY A 472 22.44 -4.17 -14.11
C GLY A 472 21.52 -3.96 -15.32
N GLU A 473 22.12 -3.57 -16.45
CA GLU A 473 21.41 -3.28 -17.70
C GLU A 473 20.79 -4.51 -18.37
N HIS A 474 21.15 -5.72 -17.94
CA HIS A 474 20.63 -6.95 -18.52
C HIS A 474 19.21 -7.30 -18.03
N LYS A 475 18.69 -6.61 -17.01
CA LYS A 475 17.33 -6.83 -16.50
C LYS A 475 16.28 -6.58 -17.60
N ALA A 476 15.47 -7.60 -17.89
CA ALA A 476 14.41 -7.50 -18.88
C ALA A 476 13.36 -6.45 -18.49
N ARG A 477 13.02 -5.56 -19.44
CA ARG A 477 11.92 -4.57 -19.30
C ARG A 477 10.62 -5.01 -19.99
N GLY A 478 10.64 -6.17 -20.63
CA GLY A 478 9.52 -6.76 -21.35
C GLY A 478 9.84 -8.20 -21.73
N PHE A 479 8.80 -8.98 -22.07
CA PHE A 479 8.94 -10.43 -22.26
C PHE A 479 8.42 -10.91 -23.64
N PRO A 480 9.11 -11.86 -24.28
CA PRO A 480 10.46 -12.33 -23.94
C PRO A 480 11.52 -11.29 -24.31
N THR A 481 12.60 -11.22 -23.53
CA THR A 481 13.84 -10.51 -23.89
C THR A 481 14.93 -11.55 -24.07
N ILE A 482 15.60 -11.56 -25.24
CA ILE A 482 16.66 -12.51 -25.55
C ILE A 482 17.97 -11.75 -25.70
N LEU A 483 18.98 -12.18 -24.96
CA LEU A 483 20.33 -11.60 -24.96
C LEU A 483 21.35 -12.66 -25.33
N PHE A 484 22.35 -12.28 -26.10
CA PHE A 484 23.48 -13.12 -26.46
C PHE A 484 24.78 -12.57 -25.87
N PHE A 485 25.55 -13.40 -25.20
CA PHE A 485 26.81 -13.07 -24.55
C PHE A 485 27.94 -13.86 -25.25
N PRO A 486 28.70 -13.22 -26.17
CA PRO A 486 29.82 -13.87 -26.83
C PRO A 486 30.90 -14.29 -25.84
N ALA A 487 31.59 -15.40 -26.09
CA ALA A 487 32.72 -15.86 -25.26
C ALA A 487 33.84 -14.78 -25.21
N GLY A 488 34.44 -14.59 -24.03
CA GLY A 488 35.49 -13.60 -23.78
C GLY A 488 35.49 -13.07 -22.35
N ALA A 489 36.57 -12.38 -21.95
CA ALA A 489 36.73 -11.85 -20.59
C ALA A 489 35.86 -10.61 -20.30
N ASP A 490 35.44 -9.86 -21.32
CA ASP A 490 34.56 -8.70 -21.23
C ASP A 490 33.31 -8.96 -22.09
N LYS A 491 32.41 -9.81 -21.59
CA LYS A 491 31.20 -10.21 -22.33
C LYS A 491 30.24 -9.02 -22.42
N LYS A 492 30.04 -8.53 -23.63
CA LYS A 492 29.02 -7.49 -23.92
C LYS A 492 27.80 -8.15 -24.53
N ALA A 493 26.65 -7.91 -23.90
CA ALA A 493 25.38 -8.43 -24.37
C ALA A 493 25.02 -7.85 -25.74
N VAL A 494 24.63 -8.72 -26.66
CA VAL A 494 23.99 -8.38 -27.94
C VAL A 494 22.52 -8.72 -27.82
N ARG A 495 21.64 -7.72 -27.96
CA ARG A 495 20.20 -7.96 -27.96
C ARG A 495 19.80 -8.67 -29.25
N TYR A 496 18.99 -9.71 -29.12
CA TYR A 496 18.38 -10.36 -30.26
C TYR A 496 17.03 -9.71 -30.59
N GLU A 497 16.90 -9.26 -31.84
CA GLU A 497 15.71 -8.56 -32.35
C GLU A 497 15.07 -9.24 -33.58
N GLY A 498 15.58 -10.42 -33.94
CA GLY A 498 15.09 -11.20 -35.07
C GLY A 498 13.77 -11.91 -34.81
N ASP A 499 13.30 -12.67 -35.80
CA ASP A 499 12.07 -13.44 -35.66
C ASP A 499 12.28 -14.69 -34.79
N ARG A 500 11.27 -15.10 -34.04
CA ARG A 500 11.44 -16.14 -33.00
C ARG A 500 11.43 -17.57 -33.55
N SER A 501 11.83 -17.78 -34.81
CA SER A 501 11.98 -19.10 -35.42
C SER A 501 13.34 -19.73 -35.10
N VAL A 502 13.42 -21.05 -35.19
CA VAL A 502 14.69 -21.80 -35.05
C VAL A 502 15.71 -21.31 -36.08
N ALA A 503 15.26 -21.08 -37.32
CA ALA A 503 16.13 -20.72 -38.44
C ALA A 503 16.81 -19.35 -38.26
N ASP A 504 16.05 -18.35 -37.79
CA ASP A 504 16.59 -17.00 -37.60
C ASP A 504 17.52 -16.94 -36.37
N MET A 505 17.13 -17.54 -35.24
CA MET A 505 18.00 -17.65 -34.07
C MET A 505 19.30 -18.39 -34.39
N ALA A 506 19.22 -19.48 -35.17
CA ALA A 506 20.37 -20.19 -35.68
C ALA A 506 21.28 -19.31 -36.56
N ALA A 507 20.70 -18.54 -37.48
CA ALA A 507 21.44 -17.64 -38.35
C ALA A 507 22.13 -16.53 -37.55
N PHE A 508 21.43 -15.96 -36.57
CA PHE A 508 22.00 -15.00 -35.63
C PHE A 508 23.19 -15.60 -34.87
N LEU A 509 23.05 -16.79 -34.30
CA LEU A 509 24.14 -17.44 -33.58
C LEU A 509 25.34 -17.72 -34.47
N ARG A 510 25.14 -18.17 -35.73
CA ARG A 510 26.26 -18.34 -36.68
C ARG A 510 27.01 -17.05 -36.98
N LYS A 511 26.32 -15.91 -36.95
CA LYS A 511 26.90 -14.59 -37.20
C LYS A 511 27.65 -14.04 -35.98
N HIS A 512 27.18 -14.35 -34.77
CA HIS A 512 27.63 -13.68 -33.55
C HIS A 512 28.49 -14.56 -32.62
N ALA A 513 28.40 -15.89 -32.71
CA ALA A 513 29.19 -16.78 -31.86
C ALA A 513 30.69 -16.67 -32.12
N THR A 514 31.46 -16.68 -31.04
CA THR A 514 32.93 -16.59 -31.10
C THR A 514 33.53 -17.85 -31.74
N HIS A 515 32.92 -19.01 -31.53
CA HIS A 515 33.35 -20.27 -32.12
C HIS A 515 32.42 -20.74 -33.24
N LYS A 516 33.00 -21.19 -34.37
CA LYS A 516 32.22 -21.78 -35.46
C LYS A 516 31.59 -23.11 -35.02
N PHE A 517 30.35 -23.34 -35.45
CA PHE A 517 29.61 -24.57 -35.16
C PHE A 517 28.71 -24.97 -36.34
N THR A 518 28.23 -26.23 -36.31
CA THR A 518 27.25 -26.78 -37.25
C THR A 518 25.90 -26.98 -36.56
N ILE A 519 24.82 -26.97 -37.33
CA ILE A 519 23.47 -27.22 -36.82
C ILE A 519 23.05 -28.61 -37.25
N GLY A 520 22.58 -29.42 -36.29
CA GLY A 520 22.16 -30.79 -36.52
C GLY A 520 23.17 -31.82 -36.00
N GLY A 521 22.85 -32.44 -34.86
CA GLY A 521 23.57 -33.59 -34.32
C GLY A 521 22.58 -34.70 -33.95
N GLY A 522 22.42 -35.68 -34.83
CA GLY A 522 21.61 -36.89 -34.63
C GLY A 522 21.52 -37.65 -35.96
N GLY A 523 22.23 -38.77 -36.06
CA GLY A 523 22.70 -39.34 -37.33
C GLY A 523 21.72 -40.19 -38.13
N ASP A 524 22.14 -40.47 -39.37
CA ASP A 524 21.96 -41.75 -40.04
C ASP A 524 23.14 -41.97 -40.99
N GLY A 525 23.85 -43.08 -40.77
CA GLY A 525 24.74 -43.64 -41.77
C GLY A 525 23.91 -44.28 -42.87
N ALA A 526 23.90 -43.67 -44.05
CA ALA A 526 23.56 -44.35 -45.29
C ALA A 526 24.46 -43.80 -46.40
N SER A 527 25.24 -44.71 -46.98
CA SER A 527 26.03 -44.48 -48.17
C SER A 527 25.16 -44.01 -49.33
N ALA A 528 25.63 -43.02 -50.09
CA ALA A 528 25.49 -43.06 -51.54
C ALA A 528 26.73 -42.39 -52.15
N ALA A 529 27.52 -43.23 -52.81
CA ALA A 529 28.64 -42.84 -53.65
C ALA A 529 28.16 -42.09 -54.90
N GLY A 530 28.99 -41.16 -55.36
CA GLY A 530 29.28 -40.93 -56.78
C GLY A 530 28.24 -40.21 -57.63
N ALA A 531 28.57 -38.97 -58.00
CA ALA A 531 28.56 -38.57 -59.41
C ALA A 531 29.58 -37.43 -59.60
N LYS A 532 30.63 -37.74 -60.37
CA LYS A 532 31.56 -36.78 -60.96
C LYS A 532 30.93 -36.22 -62.25
N ASP A 533 31.30 -34.96 -62.50
CA ASP A 533 31.59 -34.30 -63.79
C ASP A 533 30.50 -34.04 -64.85
N GLU A 534 30.81 -32.96 -65.58
CA GLU A 534 30.28 -32.39 -66.83
C GLU A 534 29.16 -31.33 -66.64
N LEU A 535 29.30 -30.05 -67.01
CA LEU A 535 30.26 -29.30 -67.83
C LEU A 535 30.24 -27.82 -67.41
#